data_AF-A0A437AAL6-F1
#
_entry.id   AF-A0A437AAL6-F1
#
_cell.length_a   1.000
_cell.length_b   1.000
_cell.length_c   1.000
_cell.angle_alpha   90.00
_cell.angle_beta   90.00
_cell.angle_gamma   90.00
#
_symmetry.space_group_name_H-M   'P 1'
#
loop_
_entity.id
_entity.type
_entity.pdbx_description
1 polymer ?
#
loop_
_entity_poly.entity_id
_entity_poly.type
_entity_poly.pdbx_seq_one_letter_code
_entity_poly.pdbx_strand_id
1 'polypeptide(L)'
;MDAVEDISWWNAFPISPGYLPKFLLFVSVVSVANSMQCYATLKFTKRVYSGKPFEVNGLSSRTFGTWTMLAALVRFYAAYNISNGAVYDICIGTFVLAGWHFVSEWLWFGTASLGEGLTGPLIAASTGLTWMLWQRDYYLTLPAQ
;
A
#
# COMPACT_ATOMS: atom_id res chain seq x y z
N MET A 1 22.73 30.23 -18.69
CA MET A 1 22.88 28.94 -19.39
C MET A 1 23.98 28.18 -18.68
N ASP A 2 23.72 27.14 -17.88
CA ASP A 2 22.50 26.39 -17.65
C ASP A 2 22.48 25.91 -16.19
N ALA A 3 21.60 26.49 -15.38
CA ALA A 3 21.23 25.96 -14.08
C ALA A 3 20.09 24.94 -14.26
N VAL A 4 20.33 23.95 -15.12
CA VAL A 4 19.58 22.71 -15.04
C VAL A 4 20.34 21.91 -14.01
N GLU A 5 19.95 22.06 -12.73
CA GLU A 5 20.30 21.07 -11.72
C GLU A 5 20.06 19.71 -12.36
N ASP A 6 21.09 18.88 -12.33
CA ASP A 6 21.06 17.51 -12.81
C ASP A 6 20.03 16.78 -11.93
N ILE A 7 18.75 16.85 -12.32
CA ILE A 7 17.65 16.07 -11.76
C ILE A 7 17.93 14.64 -12.23
N SER A 8 18.95 14.07 -11.63
CA SER A 8 19.20 12.65 -11.58
C SER A 8 17.95 12.05 -10.97
N TRP A 9 17.09 11.49 -11.82
CA TRP A 9 15.85 10.82 -11.44
C TRP A 9 16.10 9.69 -10.43
N TRP A 10 17.35 9.25 -10.27
CA TRP A 10 17.80 8.36 -9.21
C TRP A 10 17.60 8.94 -7.81
N ASN A 11 17.60 10.27 -7.64
CA ASN A 11 17.25 10.97 -6.40
C ASN A 11 15.78 10.79 -5.99
N ALA A 12 14.93 10.30 -6.91
CA ALA A 12 13.55 9.95 -6.58
C ALA A 12 13.44 8.60 -5.88
N PHE A 13 14.48 7.76 -5.80
CA PHE A 13 14.41 6.50 -5.06
C PHE A 13 14.81 6.69 -3.59
N PRO A 14 14.21 5.93 -2.65
CA PRO A 14 14.67 5.89 -1.27
C PRO A 14 16.16 5.56 -1.20
N ILE A 15 16.93 6.51 -0.67
CA ILE A 15 18.39 6.42 -0.52
C ILE A 15 18.75 5.48 0.65
N SER A 16 17.81 5.29 1.59
CA SER A 16 17.94 4.40 2.73
C SER A 16 18.47 3.00 2.35
N PRO A 17 19.43 2.43 3.11
CA PRO A 17 19.98 1.11 2.82
C PRO A 17 18.92 0.00 2.92
N GLY A 18 19.10 -1.05 2.12
CA GLY A 18 18.19 -2.21 2.05
C GLY A 18 17.03 -2.06 1.05
N TYR A 19 16.15 -3.06 1.02
CA TYR A 19 15.11 -3.20 -0.01
C TYR A 19 13.69 -2.87 0.48
N LEU A 20 13.44 -2.84 1.79
CA LEU A 20 12.11 -2.54 2.33
C LEU A 20 11.60 -1.15 1.88
N PRO A 21 12.38 -0.05 1.93
CA PRO A 21 11.96 1.25 1.41
C PRO A 21 11.53 1.21 -0.06
N LYS A 22 12.27 0.47 -0.89
CA LYS A 22 11.99 0.30 -2.32
C LYS A 22 10.71 -0.49 -2.54
N PHE A 23 10.48 -1.53 -1.73
CA PHE A 23 9.23 -2.28 -1.72
C PHE A 23 8.04 -1.39 -1.31
N LEU A 24 8.18 -0.56 -0.27
CA LEU A 24 7.14 0.36 0.19
C LEU A 24 6.78 1.39 -0.90
N LEU A 25 7.78 1.93 -1.60
CA LEU A 25 7.56 2.80 -2.75
C LEU A 25 6.79 2.06 -3.86
N PHE A 26 7.21 0.84 -4.20
CA PHE A 26 6.54 0.03 -5.22
C PHE A 26 5.05 -0.21 -4.88
N VAL A 27 4.74 -0.69 -3.68
CA VAL A 27 3.34 -0.94 -3.29
C VAL A 27 2.53 0.35 -3.17
N SER A 28 3.17 1.48 -2.86
CA SER A 28 2.53 2.80 -2.90
C SER A 28 2.12 3.18 -4.31
N VAL A 29 3.01 3.08 -5.30
CA VAL A 29 2.72 3.36 -6.72
C VAL A 29 1.58 2.47 -7.24
N VAL A 30 1.62 1.17 -6.94
CA VAL A 30 0.54 0.24 -7.29
C VAL A 30 -0.79 0.65 -6.64
N SER A 31 -0.76 1.08 -5.39
CA SER A 31 -1.95 1.53 -4.66
C SER A 31 -2.53 2.83 -5.24
N VAL A 32 -1.69 3.77 -5.70
CA VAL A 32 -2.14 4.98 -6.42
C VAL A 32 -2.85 4.58 -7.73
N ALA A 33 -2.27 3.66 -8.50
CA ALA A 33 -2.89 3.15 -9.72
C ALA A 33 -4.23 2.45 -9.46
N ASN A 34 -4.33 1.66 -8.38
CA ASN A 34 -5.61 1.06 -7.96
C ASN A 34 -6.64 2.12 -7.56
N SER A 35 -6.20 3.16 -6.84
CA SER A 35 -7.06 4.26 -6.42
C SER A 35 -7.63 4.99 -7.64
N MET A 36 -6.82 5.29 -8.66
CA MET A 36 -7.31 5.86 -9.92
C MET A 36 -8.36 4.96 -10.59
N GLN A 37 -8.11 3.66 -10.66
CA GLN A 37 -9.06 2.70 -11.23
C GLN A 37 -10.41 2.70 -10.48
N CYS A 38 -10.39 2.81 -9.15
CA CYS A 38 -11.59 2.84 -8.32
C CYS A 38 -12.50 4.05 -8.59
N TYR A 39 -11.94 5.17 -9.08
CA TYR A 39 -12.69 6.35 -9.52
C TYR A 39 -13.13 6.28 -10.99
N ALA A 40 -12.38 5.55 -11.83
CA ALA A 40 -12.66 5.43 -13.26
C ALA A 40 -13.63 4.29 -13.61
N THR A 41 -13.63 3.18 -12.86
CA THR A 41 -14.43 1.99 -13.18
C THR A 41 -14.73 1.12 -11.97
N LEU A 42 -15.85 0.40 -12.01
CA LEU A 42 -16.21 -0.60 -10.99
C LEU A 42 -15.59 -1.97 -11.23
N LYS A 43 -15.01 -2.21 -12.42
CA LYS A 43 -14.59 -3.55 -12.87
C LYS A 43 -13.64 -4.24 -11.88
N PHE A 44 -12.63 -3.53 -11.41
CA PHE A 44 -11.60 -4.11 -10.53
C PHE A 44 -12.07 -4.25 -9.09
N THR A 45 -12.78 -3.26 -8.57
CA THR A 45 -13.42 -3.35 -7.24
C THR A 45 -14.38 -4.53 -7.17
N LYS A 46 -15.18 -4.79 -8.22
CA LYS A 46 -16.05 -5.98 -8.31
C LYS A 46 -15.30 -7.31 -8.35
N ARG A 47 -14.04 -7.32 -8.80
CA ARG A 47 -13.20 -8.52 -8.76
C ARG A 47 -12.65 -8.77 -7.36
N VAL A 48 -12.35 -7.72 -6.60
CA VAL A 48 -11.95 -7.82 -5.19
C VAL A 48 -13.13 -8.36 -4.35
N TYR A 49 -14.31 -7.77 -4.54
CA TYR A 49 -15.55 -8.16 -3.87
C TYR A 49 -16.40 -9.10 -4.73
N SER A 50 -15.78 -10.17 -5.23
CA SER A 50 -16.38 -11.16 -6.13
C SER A 50 -17.45 -12.04 -5.47
N GLY A 51 -17.52 -12.10 -4.14
CA GLY A 51 -18.54 -12.85 -3.42
C GLY A 51 -19.93 -12.21 -3.52
N LYS A 52 -20.00 -10.87 -3.57
CA LYS A 52 -21.25 -10.10 -3.71
C LYS A 52 -21.06 -8.86 -4.62
N PRO A 53 -20.77 -9.06 -5.92
CA PRO A 53 -20.38 -7.96 -6.82
C PRO A 53 -21.51 -6.96 -7.11
N PHE A 54 -22.75 -7.27 -6.76
CA PHE A 54 -23.91 -6.37 -6.87
C PHE A 54 -23.94 -5.31 -5.75
N GLU A 55 -23.24 -5.52 -4.64
CA GLU A 55 -23.13 -4.54 -3.54
C GLU A 55 -22.08 -3.46 -3.84
N VAL A 56 -21.20 -3.69 -4.84
CA VAL A 56 -20.21 -2.72 -5.29
C VAL A 56 -20.87 -1.67 -6.19
N ASN A 57 -20.92 -0.43 -5.70
CA ASN A 57 -21.47 0.72 -6.40
C ASN A 57 -20.41 1.84 -6.52
N GLY A 58 -20.78 2.94 -7.20
CA GLY A 58 -19.89 4.07 -7.42
C GLY A 58 -19.36 4.70 -6.14
N LEU A 59 -20.18 4.81 -5.11
CA LEU A 59 -19.78 5.39 -3.83
C LEU A 59 -18.80 4.46 -3.11
N SER A 60 -19.15 3.17 -2.93
CA SER A 60 -18.28 2.22 -2.22
C SER A 60 -16.94 2.02 -2.93
N SER A 61 -16.91 1.99 -4.27
CA SER A 61 -15.67 1.92 -5.04
C SER A 61 -14.78 3.14 -4.81
N ARG A 62 -15.33 4.36 -4.87
CA ARG A 62 -14.54 5.57 -4.59
C ARG A 62 -14.05 5.61 -3.16
N THR A 63 -14.87 5.23 -2.18
CA THR A 63 -14.45 5.14 -0.77
C THR A 63 -13.30 4.16 -0.58
N PHE A 64 -13.37 2.97 -1.19
CA PHE A 64 -12.27 2.00 -1.19
C PHE A 64 -11.01 2.58 -1.86
N GLY A 65 -11.17 3.31 -2.96
CA GLY A 65 -10.09 4.04 -3.63
C GLY A 65 -9.45 5.12 -2.74
N THR A 66 -10.25 5.94 -2.05
CA THR A 66 -9.74 6.98 -1.13
C THR A 66 -8.95 6.36 0.02
N TRP A 67 -9.48 5.29 0.61
CA TRP A 67 -8.81 4.57 1.68
C TRP A 67 -7.50 3.92 1.20
N THR A 68 -7.49 3.37 -0.02
CA THR A 68 -6.27 2.83 -0.64
C THR A 68 -5.23 3.93 -0.91
N MET A 69 -5.66 5.12 -1.35
CA MET A 69 -4.80 6.29 -1.55
C MET A 69 -4.19 6.77 -0.23
N LEU A 70 -4.97 6.81 0.84
CA LEU A 70 -4.47 7.15 2.18
C LEU A 70 -3.35 6.19 2.59
N ALA A 71 -3.56 4.89 2.43
CA ALA A 71 -2.53 3.90 2.72
C ALA A 71 -1.30 4.05 1.80
N ALA A 72 -1.50 4.43 0.52
CA ALA A 72 -0.42 4.72 -0.41
C ALA A 72 0.46 5.90 0.03
N LEU A 73 -0.16 6.99 0.49
CA LEU A 73 0.55 8.16 1.01
C LEU A 73 1.40 7.81 2.23
N VAL A 74 0.84 7.08 3.20
CA VAL A 74 1.60 6.63 4.37
C VAL A 74 2.80 5.78 3.98
N ARG A 75 2.61 4.80 3.08
CA ARG A 75 3.70 3.92 2.61
C ARG A 75 4.75 4.68 1.81
N PHE A 76 4.34 5.67 1.03
CA PHE A 76 5.25 6.58 0.33
C PHE A 76 6.11 7.34 1.34
N TYR A 77 5.50 8.00 2.32
CA TYR A 77 6.26 8.72 3.35
C TYR A 77 7.20 7.81 4.14
N ALA A 78 6.73 6.60 4.50
CA ALA A 78 7.56 5.61 5.18
C ALA A 78 8.74 5.14 4.32
N ALA A 79 8.61 5.07 3.00
CA ALA A 79 9.71 4.74 2.11
C ALA A 79 10.87 5.75 2.21
N TYR A 80 10.59 7.05 2.36
CA TYR A 80 11.64 8.08 2.49
C TYR A 80 12.01 8.40 3.95
N ASN A 81 11.27 7.89 4.92
CA ASN A 81 11.47 8.18 6.35
C ASN A 81 11.52 6.87 7.16
N ILE A 82 12.18 5.84 6.64
CA ILE A 82 12.09 4.49 7.21
C ILE A 82 12.72 4.38 8.62
N SER A 83 13.65 5.28 8.96
CA SER A 83 14.25 5.35 10.30
C SER A 83 13.35 6.06 11.33
N ASN A 84 12.28 6.72 10.90
CA ASN A 84 11.36 7.40 11.81
C ASN A 84 10.37 6.40 12.42
N GLY A 85 10.52 6.12 13.71
CA GLY A 85 9.69 5.13 14.43
C GLY A 85 8.19 5.37 14.33
N ALA A 86 7.73 6.62 14.43
CA ALA A 86 6.30 6.92 14.35
C ALA A 86 5.73 6.64 12.94
N VAL A 87 6.44 7.05 11.89
CA VAL A 87 6.02 6.79 10.50
C VAL A 87 6.07 5.29 10.20
N TYR A 88 7.09 4.58 10.72
CA TYR A 88 7.23 3.13 10.59
C TYR A 88 6.05 2.37 11.19
N ASP A 89 5.68 2.71 12.43
CA ASP A 89 4.60 2.05 13.16
C ASP A 89 3.22 2.38 12.54
N ILE A 90 3.01 3.61 12.06
CA ILE A 90 1.78 3.97 11.31
C ILE A 90 1.71 3.18 10.00
N CYS A 91 2.83 2.99 9.30
CA CYS A 91 2.89 2.19 8.07
C CYS A 91 2.53 0.72 8.33
N ILE A 92 3.06 0.12 9.41
CA ILE A 92 2.63 -1.20 9.89
C ILE A 92 1.11 -1.23 10.09
N GLY A 93 0.56 -0.20 10.74
CA GLY A 93 -0.88 -0.04 10.94
C GLY A 93 -1.69 -0.12 9.64
N THR A 94 -1.20 0.45 8.53
CA THR A 94 -1.88 0.35 7.24
C THR A 94 -1.92 -1.07 6.67
N PHE A 95 -0.90 -1.89 6.92
CA PHE A 95 -0.89 -3.29 6.51
C PHE A 95 -1.79 -4.14 7.38
N VAL A 96 -1.81 -3.88 8.69
CA VAL A 96 -2.73 -4.53 9.64
C VAL A 96 -4.18 -4.23 9.27
N LEU A 97 -4.54 -2.97 9.02
CA LEU A 97 -5.88 -2.59 8.62
C LEU A 97 -6.31 -3.25 7.29
N ALA A 98 -5.40 -3.33 6.32
CA ALA A 98 -5.66 -4.02 5.06
C ALA A 98 -5.89 -5.53 5.26
N GLY A 99 -5.02 -6.18 6.05
CA GLY A 99 -5.17 -7.59 6.39
C GLY A 99 -6.50 -7.86 7.09
N TRP A 100 -6.81 -7.08 8.13
CA TRP A 100 -8.09 -7.16 8.85
C TRP A 100 -9.29 -7.02 7.92
N HIS A 101 -9.32 -5.96 7.11
CA HIS A 101 -10.41 -5.70 6.17
C HIS A 101 -10.60 -6.88 5.21
N PHE A 102 -9.57 -7.26 4.46
CA PHE A 102 -9.69 -8.32 3.45
C PHE A 102 -9.95 -9.72 4.03
N VAL A 103 -9.38 -10.05 5.18
CA VAL A 103 -9.65 -11.32 5.87
C VAL A 103 -11.09 -11.36 6.40
N SER A 104 -11.60 -10.25 6.94
CA SER A 104 -12.99 -10.18 7.42
C SER A 104 -14.00 -10.27 6.27
N GLU A 105 -13.74 -9.60 5.14
CA GLU A 105 -14.57 -9.66 3.92
C GLU A 105 -14.60 -11.06 3.31
N TRP A 106 -13.49 -11.80 3.41
CA TRP A 106 -13.40 -13.18 2.93
C TRP A 106 -14.06 -14.20 3.87
N LEU A 107 -13.72 -14.17 5.17
CA LEU A 107 -14.12 -15.22 6.10
C LEU A 107 -15.50 -15.01 6.73
N TRP A 108 -15.92 -13.76 6.93
CA TRP A 108 -17.13 -13.44 7.70
C TRP A 108 -18.23 -12.81 6.85
N PHE A 109 -17.93 -11.76 6.10
CA PHE A 109 -18.95 -11.06 5.31
C PHE A 109 -19.25 -11.74 3.97
N GLY A 110 -18.32 -12.57 3.48
CA GLY A 110 -18.46 -13.34 2.23
C GLY A 110 -18.59 -12.45 1.00
N THR A 111 -18.15 -11.20 1.08
CA THR A 111 -18.16 -10.20 0.01
C THR A 111 -16.93 -10.35 -0.89
N ALA A 112 -15.80 -10.80 -0.34
CA ALA A 112 -14.58 -11.11 -1.09
C ALA A 112 -14.36 -12.64 -1.18
N SER A 113 -13.65 -13.09 -2.22
CA SER A 113 -13.22 -14.50 -2.34
C SER A 113 -11.75 -14.59 -2.73
N LEU A 114 -11.08 -15.68 -2.34
CA LEU A 114 -9.73 -15.97 -2.83
C LEU A 114 -9.80 -16.25 -4.33
N GLY A 115 -9.29 -15.29 -5.11
CA GLY A 115 -9.30 -15.30 -6.57
C GLY A 115 -8.46 -14.14 -7.09
N GLU A 116 -8.45 -13.95 -8.41
CA GLU A 116 -7.57 -12.98 -9.09
C GLU A 116 -7.67 -11.54 -8.53
N GLY A 117 -8.81 -11.14 -7.97
CA GLY A 117 -8.99 -9.80 -7.40
C GLY A 117 -8.35 -9.60 -6.01
N LEU A 118 -8.43 -10.60 -5.12
CA LEU A 118 -8.04 -10.46 -3.71
C LEU A 118 -6.60 -10.90 -3.42
N THR A 119 -6.08 -11.85 -4.20
CA THR A 119 -4.79 -12.49 -3.93
C THR A 119 -3.62 -11.50 -3.94
N GLY A 120 -3.59 -10.57 -4.90
CA GLY A 120 -2.55 -9.55 -4.98
C GLY A 120 -2.47 -8.67 -3.72
N PRO A 121 -3.58 -8.02 -3.31
CA PRO A 121 -3.64 -7.27 -2.06
C PRO A 121 -3.23 -8.06 -0.81
N LEU A 122 -3.65 -9.32 -0.67
CA LEU A 122 -3.30 -10.15 0.48
C LEU A 122 -1.80 -10.48 0.53
N ILE A 123 -1.18 -10.81 -0.62
CA ILE A 123 0.26 -11.06 -0.70
C ILE A 123 1.05 -9.79 -0.35
N ALA A 124 0.68 -8.65 -0.94
CA ALA A 124 1.35 -7.38 -0.67
C ALA A 124 1.25 -6.99 0.82
N ALA A 125 0.06 -7.13 1.42
CA ALA A 125 -0.14 -6.80 2.83
C ALA A 125 0.61 -7.76 3.77
N SER A 126 0.55 -9.06 3.51
CA SER A 126 1.25 -10.07 4.33
C SER A 126 2.76 -9.93 4.24
N THR A 127 3.28 -9.69 3.03
CA THR A 127 4.72 -9.48 2.80
C THR A 127 5.19 -8.19 3.47
N GLY A 128 4.48 -7.08 3.27
CA GLY A 128 4.82 -5.80 3.88
C GLY A 128 4.81 -5.85 5.40
N LEU A 129 3.74 -6.41 6.00
CA LEU A 129 3.63 -6.55 7.44
C LEU A 129 4.77 -7.40 8.01
N THR A 130 4.98 -8.59 7.46
CA THR A 130 6.01 -9.53 7.96
C THR A 130 7.41 -8.92 7.83
N TRP A 131 7.71 -8.28 6.69
CA TRP A 131 9.02 -7.67 6.46
C TRP A 131 9.26 -6.49 7.41
N MET A 132 8.28 -5.60 7.61
CA MET A 132 8.41 -4.49 8.55
C MET A 132 8.59 -4.97 9.98
N LEU A 133 7.85 -6.00 10.41
CA LEU A 133 8.03 -6.55 11.76
C LEU A 133 9.41 -7.20 11.93
N TRP A 134 9.88 -7.94 10.94
CA TRP A 134 11.16 -8.64 11.01
C TRP A 134 12.36 -7.69 10.97
N GLN A 135 12.31 -6.64 10.15
CA GLN A 135 13.45 -5.72 9.96
C GLN A 135 13.35 -4.45 10.80
N ARG A 136 12.45 -4.41 11.80
CA ARG A 136 12.20 -3.21 12.60
C ARG A 136 13.46 -2.66 13.27
N ASP A 137 14.18 -3.51 14.00
CA ASP A 137 15.39 -3.09 14.73
C ASP A 137 16.50 -2.60 13.79
N TYR A 138 16.64 -3.24 12.63
CA TYR A 138 17.60 -2.81 11.62
C TYR A 138 17.26 -1.40 11.10
N TYR A 139 16.01 -1.15 10.72
CA TYR A 139 15.64 0.14 10.12
C TYR A 139 15.57 1.29 11.12
N LEU A 140 15.14 1.03 12.36
CA LEU A 140 15.01 2.07 13.38
C LEU A 140 16.34 2.49 14.04
N THR A 141 17.42 1.75 13.80
CA THR A 141 18.78 2.11 14.27
C THR A 141 19.58 2.90 13.25
N LEU A 142 19.08 3.03 12.01
CA LEU A 142 19.72 3.86 10.99
C LEU A 142 19.66 5.34 11.38
N PRO A 143 20.65 6.15 10.94
CA PRO A 143 20.56 7.60 11.06
C PRO A 143 19.26 8.13 10.43
N ALA A 144 18.75 9.23 10.98
CA ALA A 144 17.67 9.98 10.36
C ALA A 144 18.10 10.46 8.96
N GLN A 145 17.14 10.49 8.05
CA GLN A 145 17.32 10.76 6.62
C GLN A 145 16.82 12.15 6.26
#